data_AF-A0A6B8W4P6-F1
#
_entry.id   AF-A0A6B8W4P6-F1
#
_cell.length_a   1.000
_cell.length_b   1.000
_cell.length_c   1.000
_cell.angle_alpha   90.00
_cell.angle_beta   90.00
_cell.angle_gamma   90.00
#
_symmetry.space_group_name_H-M   'P 1'
#
loop_
_entity.id
_entity.type
_entity.pdbx_description
1 polymer ?
#
loop_
_entity_poly.entity_id
_entity_poly.type
_entity_poly.pdbx_seq_one_letter_code
_entity_poly.pdbx_strand_id
1 'polypeptide(L)' 'MTDTTHSPQQPSRVVSVRLDTATIARLDRLAERTSRSRGFYLKAAIQAMLPVMGLFTI' A
#
# COMPACT_ATOMS: atom_id res chain seq x y z
N MET A 1 29.22 -7.63 -25.02
CA MET A 1 29.01 -8.54 -23.88
C MET A 1 28.62 -7.69 -22.69
N THR A 2 27.32 -7.48 -22.46
CA THR A 2 26.80 -6.79 -21.29
C THR A 2 25.59 -7.58 -20.81
N ASP A 3 25.83 -8.43 -19.81
CA ASP A 3 24.80 -9.17 -19.08
C ASP A 3 24.11 -8.17 -18.14
N THR A 4 22.97 -7.65 -18.55
CA THR A 4 22.06 -6.95 -17.62
C THR A 4 21.29 -8.03 -16.86
N THR A 5 21.87 -8.48 -15.75
CA THR A 5 21.25 -9.42 -14.83
C THR A 5 19.97 -8.79 -14.26
N HIS A 6 18.84 -9.08 -14.90
CA HIS A 6 17.50 -8.73 -14.42
C HIS A 6 17.24 -9.59 -13.17
N SER A 7 17.47 -9.04 -11.98
CA SER A 7 17.04 -9.70 -10.74
C SER A 7 15.53 -10.00 -10.85
N PRO A 8 15.06 -11.20 -10.44
CA PRO A 8 13.65 -11.54 -10.51
C PRO A 8 12.90 -10.62 -9.54
N GLN A 9 12.34 -9.53 -10.08
CA GLN A 9 11.40 -8.69 -9.37
C GLN A 9 10.24 -9.61 -8.98
N GLN A 10 10.12 -9.93 -7.70
CA GLN A 10 8.94 -10.62 -7.19
C GLN A 10 7.72 -9.87 -7.73
N PRO A 11 6.78 -10.55 -8.42
CA PRO A 11 5.63 -9.88 -8.98
C PRO A 11 4.87 -9.24 -7.82
N SER A 12 4.92 -7.91 -7.73
CA SER A 12 4.11 -7.18 -6.77
C SER A 12 2.66 -7.36 -7.20
N ARG A 13 1.98 -8.36 -6.61
CA ARG A 13 0.58 -8.63 -6.92
C ARG A 13 -0.24 -7.39 -6.58
N VAL A 14 -0.77 -6.74 -7.61
CA VAL A 14 -1.63 -5.58 -7.44
C VAL A 14 -2.99 -6.06 -6.94
N VAL A 15 -3.47 -5.42 -5.86
CA VAL A 15 -4.80 -5.65 -5.31
C VAL A 15 -5.58 -4.35 -5.42
N SER A 16 -6.74 -4.40 -6.06
CA SER A 16 -7.65 -3.26 -6.17
C SER A 16 -8.66 -3.31 -5.03
N VAL A 17 -8.82 -2.19 -4.33
CA VAL A 17 -9.83 -2.01 -3.27
C VAL A 17 -10.73 -0.83 -3.62
N ARG A 18 -12.00 -0.92 -3.23
CA ARG A 18 -12.94 0.20 -3.33
C ARG A 18 -12.83 1.02 -2.05
N LEU A 19 -12.71 2.34 -2.21
CA LEU A 19 -12.68 3.32 -1.13
C LEU A 19 -13.66 4.43 -1.48
N ASP A 20 -14.24 5.05 -0.46
CA ASP A 20 -15.07 6.24 -0.65
C ASP A 20 -14.22 7.45 -1.08
N THR A 21 -14.88 8.42 -1.71
CA THR A 21 -14.23 9.64 -2.24
C THR A 21 -13.51 10.44 -1.15
N ALA A 22 -14.04 10.48 0.07
CA ALA A 22 -13.44 11.26 1.16
C ALA A 22 -12.13 10.61 1.63
N THR A 23 -12.10 9.28 1.73
CA THR A 23 -10.89 8.51 2.04
C THR A 23 -9.82 8.68 0.96
N ILE A 24 -10.20 8.63 -0.32
CA ILE A 24 -9.28 8.88 -1.44
C ILE A 24 -8.68 10.29 -1.34
N ALA A 25 -9.52 11.32 -1.19
CA ALA A 25 -9.05 12.70 -1.08
C ALA A 25 -8.14 12.93 0.13
N ARG A 26 -8.36 12.22 1.24
CA ARG A 26 -7.49 12.27 2.42
C ARG A 26 -6.12 11.63 2.13
N LEU A 27 -6.10 10.50 1.43
CA LEU A 27 -4.86 9.83 1.02
C LEU A 27 -4.06 10.68 0.02
N ASP A 28 -4.74 11.34 -0.93
CA ASP A 28 -4.09 12.23 -1.91
C ASP A 28 -3.39 13.40 -1.21
N ARG A 29 -4.09 14.12 -0.33
CA ARG A 29 -3.48 15.22 0.45
C ARG A 29 -2.28 14.77 1.29
N LEU A 30 -2.34 13.56 1.84
CA LEU A 30 -1.25 13.01 2.65
C LEU A 30 -0.04 12.64 1.76
N ALA A 31 -0.30 12.01 0.61
CA ALA A 31 0.70 11.67 -0.39
C ALA A 31 1.45 12.92 -0.89
N GLU A 32 0.70 13.98 -1.26
CA GLU A 32 1.25 15.26 -1.73
C GLU A 32 2.16 15.90 -0.68
N ARG A 33 1.68 16.01 0.58
CA ARG A 33 2.41 16.66 1.68
C ARG A 33 3.72 15.97 2.07
N THR A 34 3.87 14.69 1.74
CA THR A 34 4.97 13.85 2.25
C THR A 34 5.83 13.26 1.15
N SER A 35 5.50 13.54 -0.12
CA SER A 35 6.16 12.97 -1.30
C SER A 35 6.18 11.43 -1.27
N ARG A 36 5.09 10.81 -0.77
CA ARG A 36 4.91 9.35 -0.74
C ARG A 36 3.70 8.94 -1.59
N SER A 37 3.64 7.68 -2.00
CA SER A 37 2.49 7.16 -2.75
C SER A 37 1.30 6.82 -1.83
N ARG A 38 0.09 6.79 -2.38
CA ARG A 38 -1.10 6.27 -1.68
C ARG A 38 -0.89 4.83 -1.18
N GLY A 39 -0.27 3.98 -2.01
CA GLY A 39 0.01 2.59 -1.68
C GLY A 39 0.94 2.43 -0.48
N PHE A 40 1.88 3.36 -0.28
CA PHE A 40 2.72 3.39 0.93
C PHE A 40 1.86 3.53 2.19
N TYR A 41 0.93 4.49 2.20
CA TYR A 41 0.05 4.72 3.35
C TYR A 41 -0.97 3.61 3.54
N LEU A 42 -1.55 3.10 2.45
CA LEU A 42 -2.50 1.99 2.53
C LEU A 42 -1.82 0.74 3.10
N LYS A 43 -0.59 0.42 2.63
CA LYS A 43 0.22 -0.66 3.18
C LYS A 43 0.53 -0.45 4.66
N ALA A 44 0.98 0.74 5.05
CA ALA A 44 1.29 1.05 6.44
C ALA A 44 0.06 0.93 7.35
N ALA A 45 -1.09 1.43 6.92
CA ALA A 45 -2.35 1.33 7.65
C ALA A 45 -2.79 -0.13 7.83
N ILE A 46 -2.74 -0.92 6.75
CA ILE A 46 -3.05 -2.36 6.80
C ILE A 46 -2.10 -3.08 7.75
N GLN A 47 -0.78 -2.85 7.64
CA GLN A 47 0.22 -3.49 8.50
C GLN A 47 0.06 -3.11 9.98
N ALA A 48 -0.33 -1.86 10.27
CA ALA A 48 -0.60 -1.41 11.63
C ALA A 48 -1.88 -2.04 12.21
N MET A 49 -2.90 -2.28 11.36
CA MET A 49 -4.20 -2.80 11.80
C MET A 49 -4.30 -4.32 11.80
N LEU A 50 -3.56 -5.03 10.94
CA LEU A 50 -3.61 -6.49 10.86
C LEU A 50 -3.44 -7.21 12.22
N PRO A 51 -2.48 -6.82 13.09
CA PRO A 51 -2.31 -7.45 14.40
C PRO A 51 -3.51 -7.31 15.34
N VAL A 52 -4.28 -6.23 15.20
CA VAL A 52 -5.43 -5.95 16.09
C VAL A 52 -6.76 -6.44 15.53
N MET A 53 -6.85 -6.64 14.21
CA MET A 53 -8.04 -7.18 13.55
C MET A 53 -8.28 -8.67 13.88
N GLY A 54 -7.24 -9.43 14.22
CA GLY A 54 -7.34 -10.84 14.62
C GLY A 54 -7.69 -11.09 16.08
N LEU A 55 -7.73 -10.04 16.92
CA LEU A 55 -8.07 -10.19 18.35
C LEU A 55 -9.58 -10.38 18.62
N PHE A 56 -10.40 -10.28 17.56
CA PHE A 56 -11.84 -10.49 17.57
C PHE A 56 -12.24 -11.74 16.77
N THR A 57 -11.45 -12.82 16.83
CA THR A 57 -11.95 -14.12 16.37
C THR A 57 -12.87 -14.70 17.45
N ILE A 58 -14.14 -14.82 17.08
CA ILE A 58 -15.10 -15.81 17.59
C ILE A 58 -14.75 -17.14 16.90
#